data_AF-A0A1V9ZEL6-F1
#
_entry.id   AF-A0A1V9ZEL6-F1
#
_cell.length_a   1.000
_cell.length_b   1.000
_cell.length_c   1.000
_cell.angle_alpha   90.00
_cell.angle_beta   90.00
_cell.angle_gamma   90.00
#
_symmetry.space_group_name_H-M   'P 1'
#
loop_
_entity.id
_entity.type
_entity.pdbx_description
1 polymer ?
#
loop_
_entity_poly.entity_id
_entity_poly.type
_entity_poly.pdbx_seq_one_letter_code
_entity_poly.pdbx_strand_id
1 'polypeptide(L)'
;METIVVAEPVKEEIELNKEDESKKEKLRWGKWTREEEAYTTRLIADFTAGLLTDVTNGTTMRSWLSTKLRCCPMRISKKFVGEQSIGKRMFERNDLRINDMSEEEKQRRQAEVEKLHEDFCESWIREEKERLENKANGSRKRK
;
A
#
# COMPACT_ATOMS: atom_id res chain seq x y z
N MET A 1 -5.16 -7.86 55.69
CA MET A 1 -3.82 -8.01 55.11
C MET A 1 -3.97 -7.78 53.62
N GLU A 2 -3.52 -6.60 53.22
CA GLU A 2 -3.58 -6.04 51.87
C GLU A 2 -2.67 -6.79 50.90
N THR A 3 -3.04 -6.79 49.61
CA THR A 3 -2.16 -6.73 48.42
C THR A 3 -3.08 -6.65 47.19
N ILE A 4 -3.40 -5.46 46.69
CA ILE A 4 -2.70 -4.66 45.65
C ILE A 4 -3.02 -5.14 44.22
N VAL A 5 -3.79 -4.29 43.53
CA VAL A 5 -3.95 -4.20 42.07
C VAL A 5 -2.76 -3.47 41.46
N VAL A 6 -2.13 -4.04 40.42
CA VAL A 6 -1.37 -3.31 39.37
C VAL A 6 -1.08 -4.34 38.26
N ALA A 7 -1.82 -4.28 37.15
CA ALA A 7 -1.43 -3.54 35.94
C ALA A 7 -0.33 -4.25 35.14
N GLU A 8 -0.72 -4.73 33.96
CA GLU A 8 0.20 -4.96 32.85
C GLU A 8 1.08 -3.72 32.62
N PRO A 9 2.29 -3.94 32.12
CA PRO A 9 2.53 -3.34 30.82
C PRO A 9 3.19 -4.32 29.86
N VAL A 10 2.45 -4.58 28.79
CA VAL A 10 2.94 -4.94 27.47
C VAL A 10 4.10 -4.00 27.12
N LYS A 11 5.33 -4.53 27.14
CA LYS A 11 6.47 -3.85 26.51
C LYS A 11 6.55 -4.33 25.07
N GLU A 12 5.68 -3.74 24.28
CA GLU A 12 5.74 -3.70 22.83
C GLU A 12 6.97 -2.84 22.46
N GLU A 13 8.12 -3.48 22.33
CA GLU A 13 9.32 -2.89 21.72
C GLU A 13 9.08 -2.80 20.20
N ILE A 14 8.48 -1.70 19.77
CA ILE A 14 8.52 -1.29 18.36
C ILE A 14 9.87 -0.60 18.16
N GLU A 15 10.88 -1.40 17.87
CA GLU A 15 12.09 -0.93 17.19
C GLU A 15 11.70 -0.47 15.79
N LEU A 16 11.26 0.79 15.66
CA LEU A 16 11.19 1.47 14.38
C LEU A 16 12.61 1.87 13.97
N ASN A 17 13.42 0.87 13.62
CA ASN A 17 14.79 1.08 13.21
C ASN A 17 14.82 1.52 11.73
N LYS A 18 15.54 2.62 11.55
CA LYS A 18 15.95 3.24 10.30
C LYS A 18 16.56 2.20 9.33
N GLU A 19 15.83 1.84 8.28
CA GLU A 19 16.38 1.21 7.07
C GLU A 19 15.97 2.02 5.81
N ASP A 20 16.21 3.32 5.87
CA ASP A 20 16.57 4.09 4.68
C ASP A 20 18.05 3.76 4.41
N GLU A 21 18.41 3.32 3.19
CA GLU A 21 19.77 2.90 2.73
C GLU A 21 20.17 1.41 2.74
N SER A 22 19.35 0.45 2.23
CA SER A 22 19.98 -0.81 1.73
C SER A 22 19.23 -1.73 0.77
N LYS A 23 18.06 -1.38 0.26
CA LYS A 23 17.40 -2.18 -0.78
C LYS A 23 16.78 -1.27 -1.82
N LYS A 24 17.54 -0.93 -2.87
CA LYS A 24 16.94 -0.58 -4.17
C LYS A 24 16.33 -1.85 -4.76
N GLU A 25 15.37 -2.44 -4.07
CA GLU A 25 14.41 -3.35 -4.67
C GLU A 25 13.78 -2.59 -5.84
N LYS A 26 13.65 -3.26 -6.98
CA LYS A 26 13.25 -2.63 -8.23
C LYS A 26 11.91 -1.90 -8.03
N LEU A 27 11.99 -0.57 -7.93
CA LEU A 27 10.81 0.28 -7.85
C LEU A 27 9.95 0.02 -9.10
N ARG A 28 8.64 -0.12 -8.87
CA ARG A 28 7.68 -0.27 -9.96
C ARG A 28 7.79 0.94 -10.89
N TRP A 29 7.90 0.67 -12.18
CA TRP A 29 8.12 1.64 -13.25
C TRP A 29 7.22 1.25 -14.43
N GLY A 30 6.95 2.19 -15.34
CA GLY A 30 6.11 1.92 -16.52
C GLY A 30 4.65 2.32 -16.34
N LYS A 31 3.79 1.76 -17.20
CA LYS A 31 2.39 2.16 -17.36
C LYS A 31 1.58 1.72 -16.13
N TRP A 32 0.45 2.40 -15.92
CA TRP A 32 -0.55 1.95 -14.95
C TRP A 32 -1.37 0.86 -15.63
N THR A 33 -1.39 -0.33 -15.05
CA THR A 33 -2.28 -1.39 -15.51
C THR A 33 -3.64 -1.25 -14.86
N ARG A 34 -4.66 -1.85 -15.47
CA ARG A 34 -6.02 -1.81 -14.94
C ARG A 34 -6.09 -2.47 -13.55
N GLU A 35 -5.32 -3.54 -13.34
CA GLU A 35 -5.24 -4.22 -12.05
C GLU A 35 -4.58 -3.31 -10.99
N GLU A 36 -3.51 -2.60 -11.36
CA GLU A 36 -2.86 -1.61 -10.50
C GLU A 36 -3.81 -0.46 -10.11
N GLU A 37 -4.60 0.05 -11.06
CA GLU A 37 -5.59 1.09 -10.80
C GLU A 37 -6.72 0.61 -9.90
N ALA A 38 -7.21 -0.62 -10.09
CA ALA A 38 -8.24 -1.21 -9.26
C ALA A 38 -7.77 -1.38 -7.81
N TYR A 39 -6.57 -1.94 -7.61
CA TYR A 39 -5.96 -2.07 -6.29
C TYR A 39 -5.78 -0.70 -5.62
N THR A 40 -5.24 0.28 -6.34
CA THR A 40 -5.01 1.62 -5.79
C THR A 40 -6.31 2.34 -5.42
N THR A 41 -7.35 2.20 -6.23
CA THR A 41 -8.66 2.81 -5.96
C THR A 41 -9.26 2.24 -4.68
N ARG A 42 -9.15 0.93 -4.48
CA ARG A 42 -9.57 0.28 -3.24
C ARG A 42 -8.77 0.78 -2.04
N LEU A 43 -7.45 0.83 -2.14
CA LEU A 43 -6.58 1.37 -1.09
C LEU A 43 -6.94 2.82 -0.72
N ILE A 44 -7.24 3.68 -1.70
CA ILE A 44 -7.68 5.05 -1.46
C ILE A 44 -9.00 5.08 -0.70
N ALA A 45 -9.95 4.20 -1.04
CA ALA A 45 -11.23 4.10 -0.35
C ALA A 45 -11.06 3.68 1.12
N ASP A 46 -10.24 2.65 1.38
CA ASP A 46 -9.95 2.17 2.74
C ASP A 46 -9.24 3.25 3.58
N PHE A 47 -8.27 3.94 2.97
CA PHE A 47 -7.55 5.04 3.61
C PHE A 47 -8.48 6.21 3.94
N THR A 48 -9.36 6.58 3.02
CA THR A 48 -10.32 7.69 3.21
C THR A 48 -11.37 7.36 4.26
N ALA A 49 -11.76 6.09 4.35
CA ALA A 49 -12.72 5.63 5.35
C ALA A 49 -12.11 5.49 6.75
N GLY A 50 -10.79 5.65 6.89
CA GLY A 50 -10.08 5.53 8.17
C GLY A 50 -10.03 4.10 8.71
N LEU A 51 -10.11 3.10 7.82
CA LEU A 51 -10.29 1.69 8.20
C LEU A 51 -8.98 0.91 8.36
N LEU A 52 -7.84 1.56 8.13
CA LEU A 52 -6.54 0.93 8.16
C LEU A 52 -6.01 0.88 9.60
N THR A 53 -5.83 -0.32 10.14
CA THR A 53 -5.30 -0.54 11.49
C THR A 53 -3.77 -0.46 11.54
N ASP A 54 -3.10 -0.77 10.42
CA ASP A 54 -1.64 -0.77 10.25
C ASP A 54 -1.04 0.62 9.96
N VAL A 55 -1.87 1.65 9.78
CA VAL A 55 -1.43 3.00 9.42
C VAL A 55 -1.55 3.94 10.61
N THR A 56 -0.50 4.73 10.84
CA THR A 56 -0.47 5.77 11.87
C THR A 56 -1.18 7.04 11.38
N ASN A 57 -1.91 7.68 12.29
CA ASN A 57 -2.56 8.96 12.03
C ASN A 57 -1.53 10.01 11.59
N GLY A 58 -1.93 10.85 10.62
CA GLY A 58 -1.04 11.85 10.02
C GLY A 58 -0.15 11.32 8.89
N THR A 59 -0.11 10.00 8.64
CA THR A 59 0.55 9.46 7.45
C THR A 59 -0.07 10.05 6.19
N THR A 60 0.73 10.53 5.24
CA THR A 60 0.18 11.06 3.98
C THR A 60 -0.22 9.92 3.04
N MET A 61 -1.36 10.06 2.36
CA MET A 61 -1.85 9.05 1.39
C MET A 61 -0.81 8.77 0.30
N ARG A 62 -0.10 9.82 -0.14
CA ARG A 62 0.99 9.70 -1.11
C ARG A 62 2.11 8.76 -0.63
N SER A 63 2.61 8.98 0.58
CA SER A 63 3.72 8.17 1.13
C SER A 63 3.28 6.73 1.37
N TRP A 64 2.06 6.55 1.88
CA TRP A 64 1.52 5.22 2.13
C TRP A 64 1.31 4.42 0.84
N LEU A 65 0.69 5.02 -0.18
CA LEU A 65 0.51 4.37 -1.49
C LEU A 65 1.84 4.05 -2.17
N SER A 66 2.85 4.93 -2.07
CA SER A 66 4.17 4.64 -2.63
C SER A 66 4.79 3.39 -2.02
N THR A 67 4.59 3.15 -0.72
CA THR A 67 5.06 1.94 -0.04
C THR A 67 4.28 0.71 -0.50
N LYS A 68 2.94 0.76 -0.51
CA LYS A 68 2.11 -0.39 -0.91
C LYS A 68 2.31 -0.80 -2.38
N LEU A 69 2.47 0.18 -3.28
CA LEU A 69 2.71 -0.05 -4.72
C LEU A 69 4.20 -0.19 -5.08
N ARG A 70 5.09 -0.08 -4.08
CA ARG A 70 6.55 -0.12 -4.24
C ARG A 70 7.05 0.79 -5.36
N CYS A 71 6.57 2.03 -5.40
CA CYS A 71 6.90 3.00 -6.44
C CYS A 71 7.31 4.36 -5.84
N CYS A 72 7.83 5.28 -6.66
CA CYS A 72 8.22 6.58 -6.13
C CYS A 72 6.99 7.49 -5.84
N PRO A 73 7.00 8.30 -4.76
CA PRO A 73 5.90 9.23 -4.44
C PRO A 73 5.54 10.20 -5.57
N MET A 74 6.50 10.48 -6.45
CA MET A 74 6.30 11.29 -7.64
C MET A 74 5.39 10.63 -8.68
N ARG A 75 5.45 9.30 -8.84
CA ARG A 75 4.54 8.56 -9.75
C ARG A 75 3.10 8.68 -9.29
N ILE A 76 2.87 8.59 -7.99
CA ILE A 76 1.58 8.81 -7.35
C ILE A 76 1.10 10.26 -7.60
N SER A 77 1.96 11.24 -7.32
CA SER A 77 1.62 12.66 -7.51
C SER A 77 1.30 13.02 -8.96
N LYS A 78 1.94 12.35 -9.93
CA LYS A 78 1.67 12.54 -11.37
C LYS A 78 0.36 11.88 -11.81
N LYS A 79 -0.02 10.75 -11.20
CA LYS A 79 -1.26 10.04 -11.54
C LYS A 79 -2.48 10.78 -10.99
N PHE A 80 -2.38 11.26 -9.76
CA PHE A 80 -3.48 11.86 -9.00
C PHE A 80 -3.31 13.38 -8.96
N VAL A 81 -3.81 14.05 -9.99
CA VAL A 81 -3.75 15.52 -10.17
C VAL A 81 -5.14 16.14 -10.24
N GLY A 82 -5.23 17.46 -10.06
CA GLY A 82 -6.51 18.20 -10.11
C GLY A 82 -7.45 17.77 -8.98
N GLU A 83 -8.70 17.48 -9.35
CA GLU A 83 -9.75 17.04 -8.41
C GLU A 83 -9.39 15.75 -7.68
N GLN A 84 -8.60 14.88 -8.32
CA GLN A 84 -8.16 13.62 -7.72
C GLN A 84 -6.87 13.75 -6.91
N SER A 85 -6.41 14.96 -6.62
CA SER A 85 -5.12 15.15 -5.94
C SER A 85 -5.12 14.60 -4.51
N ILE A 86 -4.17 13.73 -4.22
CA ILE A 86 -4.06 13.06 -2.90
C ILE A 86 -2.94 13.64 -2.02
N GLY A 87 -2.24 14.64 -2.53
CA GLY A 87 -0.97 15.09 -1.97
C GLY A 87 -1.03 15.76 -0.59
N LYS A 88 -2.21 16.22 -0.18
CA LYS A 88 -2.48 16.86 1.11
C LYS A 88 -3.36 16.00 2.03
N ARG A 89 -3.77 14.82 1.56
CA ARG A 89 -4.67 13.92 2.30
C ARG A 89 -3.85 13.14 3.32
N MET A 90 -4.20 13.32 4.58
CA MET A 90 -3.60 12.62 5.72
C MET A 90 -4.54 11.54 6.20
N PHE A 91 -3.97 10.47 6.73
CA PHE A 91 -4.73 9.39 7.34
C PHE A 91 -5.32 9.84 8.66
N GLU A 92 -6.62 9.59 8.82
CA GLU A 92 -7.33 9.75 10.08
C GLU A 92 -8.10 8.44 10.33
N ARG A 93 -7.74 7.76 11.42
CA ARG A 93 -8.39 6.51 11.82
C ARG A 93 -9.83 6.78 12.27
N ASN A 94 -10.73 5.92 11.83
CA ASN A 94 -12.14 5.95 12.23
C ASN A 94 -12.43 4.74 13.14
N ASP A 95 -12.05 4.85 14.42
CA ASP A 95 -12.18 3.76 15.39
C ASP A 95 -13.63 3.31 15.58
N LEU A 96 -14.60 4.23 15.51
CA LEU A 96 -16.03 3.90 15.60
C LEU A 96 -16.44 2.94 14.49
N ARG A 97 -16.05 3.24 13.24
CA ARG A 97 -16.37 2.39 12.09
C ARG A 97 -15.62 1.07 12.11
N ILE A 98 -14.36 1.05 12.54
CA ILE A 98 -13.59 -0.19 12.68
C ILE A 98 -14.25 -1.14 13.70
N ASN A 99 -14.75 -0.59 14.81
CA ASN A 99 -15.40 -1.36 15.86
C ASN A 99 -16.83 -1.81 15.49
N ASP A 100 -17.56 -1.01 14.70
CA ASP A 100 -18.91 -1.35 14.23
C ASP A 100 -18.92 -2.45 13.16
N MET A 101 -17.84 -2.58 12.38
CA MET A 101 -17.75 -3.60 11.34
C MET A 101 -17.77 -5.02 11.91
N SER A 102 -18.72 -5.83 11.44
CA SER A 102 -18.75 -7.28 11.68
C SER A 102 -17.45 -7.94 11.18
N GLU A 103 -17.03 -9.00 11.87
CA GLU A 103 -15.89 -9.82 11.45
C GLU A 103 -16.03 -10.35 10.02
N GLU A 104 -17.25 -10.70 9.61
CA GLU A 104 -17.53 -11.14 8.23
C GLU A 104 -17.26 -10.02 7.21
N GLU A 105 -17.57 -8.78 7.57
CA GLU A 105 -17.32 -7.64 6.71
C GLU A 105 -15.83 -7.30 6.64
N LYS A 106 -15.12 -7.35 7.78
CA LYS A 106 -13.66 -7.21 7.83
C LYS A 106 -12.99 -8.25 6.95
N GLN A 107 -13.39 -9.52 7.07
CA GLN A 107 -12.85 -10.62 6.27
C GLN A 107 -13.13 -10.44 4.77
N ARG A 108 -14.37 -10.10 4.39
CA ARG A 108 -14.72 -9.82 2.99
C ARG A 108 -13.90 -8.68 2.41
N ARG A 109 -13.73 -7.60 3.18
CA ARG A 109 -12.95 -6.43 2.76
C ARG A 109 -11.48 -6.79 2.57
N GLN A 110 -10.92 -7.57 3.51
CA GLN A 110 -9.55 -8.04 3.46
C GLN A 110 -9.30 -8.97 2.28
N ALA A 111 -10.17 -9.96 2.06
CA ALA A 111 -10.08 -10.89 0.94
C ALA A 111 -10.14 -10.18 -0.42
N GLU A 112 -10.95 -9.13 -0.52
CA GLU A 112 -11.01 -8.32 -1.75
C GLU A 112 -9.74 -7.51 -1.99
N VAL A 113 -9.15 -6.92 -0.94
CA VAL A 113 -7.87 -6.21 -1.04
C VAL A 113 -6.73 -7.18 -1.38
N GLU A 114 -6.74 -8.37 -0.79
CA GLU A 114 -5.77 -9.44 -1.05
C GLU A 114 -5.85 -9.92 -2.49
N LYS A 115 -7.06 -10.23 -2.99
CA LYS A 115 -7.26 -10.61 -4.39
C LYS A 115 -6.76 -9.54 -5.37
N LEU A 116 -7.08 -8.26 -5.11
CA LEU A 116 -6.59 -7.16 -5.94
C LEU A 116 -5.06 -7.01 -5.88
N HIS A 117 -4.46 -7.34 -4.74
CA HIS A 117 -3.01 -7.36 -4.57
C HIS A 117 -2.36 -8.48 -5.38
N GLU A 118 -2.95 -9.67 -5.38
CA GLU A 118 -2.52 -10.80 -6.21
C GLU A 118 -2.59 -10.44 -7.70
N ASP A 119 -3.73 -9.94 -8.17
CA ASP A 119 -3.94 -9.49 -9.55
C ASP A 119 -2.90 -8.42 -9.96
N PHE A 120 -2.60 -7.48 -9.06
CA PHE A 120 -1.57 -6.47 -9.26
C PHE A 120 -0.17 -7.08 -9.41
N CYS A 121 0.19 -8.02 -8.54
CA CYS A 121 1.48 -8.70 -8.57
C CYS A 121 1.64 -9.55 -9.83
N GLU A 122 0.60 -10.29 -10.23
CA GLU A 122 0.62 -11.07 -11.48
C GLU A 122 0.75 -10.17 -12.71
N SER A 123 -0.02 -9.07 -12.76
CA SER A 123 0.07 -8.07 -13.83
C SER A 123 1.48 -7.49 -13.92
N TRP A 124 2.12 -7.22 -12.77
CA TRP A 124 3.52 -6.77 -12.72
C TRP A 124 4.51 -7.79 -13.30
N ILE A 125 4.40 -9.05 -12.89
CA ILE A 125 5.28 -10.13 -13.33
C ILE A 125 5.15 -10.31 -14.85
N ARG A 126 3.92 -10.24 -15.38
CA ARG A 126 3.64 -10.32 -16.81
C ARG A 126 4.31 -9.17 -17.58
N GLU A 127 4.18 -7.93 -17.12
CA GLU A 127 4.81 -6.76 -17.77
C GLU A 127 6.35 -6.84 -17.76
N GLU A 128 6.96 -7.22 -16.63
CA GLU A 128 8.42 -7.36 -16.55
C GLU A 128 8.93 -8.49 -17.46
N LYS A 129 8.19 -9.60 -17.59
CA LYS A 129 8.52 -10.70 -18.51
C LYS A 129 8.50 -10.23 -19.97
N GLU A 130 7.40 -9.59 -20.40
CA GLU A 130 7.26 -9.06 -21.75
C GLU A 130 8.38 -8.05 -22.08
N ARG A 131 8.74 -7.19 -21.12
CA ARG A 131 9.83 -6.22 -21.27
C ARG A 131 11.18 -6.90 -21.49
N LEU A 132 11.48 -7.96 -20.74
CA LEU A 132 12.72 -8.73 -20.92
C LEU A 132 12.77 -9.43 -22.27
N GLU A 133 11.65 -10.01 -22.72
CA GLU A 133 11.53 -10.64 -24.04
C GLU A 133 11.74 -9.62 -25.17
N ASN A 134 11.11 -8.45 -25.07
CA ASN A 134 11.27 -7.35 -26.04
C ASN A 134 12.72 -6.83 -26.09
N LYS A 135 13.42 -6.74 -24.95
CA LYS A 135 14.84 -6.35 -24.90
C LYS A 135 15.74 -7.39 -25.56
N ALA A 136 15.49 -8.68 -25.31
CA ALA A 136 16.23 -9.77 -25.93
C ALA A 136 16.05 -9.78 -27.47
N ASN A 137 14.82 -9.57 -27.92
CA ASN A 137 14.49 -9.53 -29.35
C ASN A 137 15.04 -8.28 -30.05
N GLY A 138 15.02 -7.12 -29.39
CA GLY A 138 15.63 -5.89 -29.90
C GLY A 138 17.15 -5.97 -30.02
N SER A 139 17.82 -6.70 -29.12
CA SER A 139 19.28 -6.91 -29.18
C SER A 139 19.69 -7.83 -30.32
N ARG A 140 18.85 -8.79 -30.73
CA ARG A 140 19.12 -9.71 -31.85
C ARG A 140 19.03 -9.04 -33.23
N LYS A 141 18.29 -7.95 -33.35
CA LYS A 141 18.02 -7.27 -34.64
C LYS A 141 19.05 -6.19 -35.00
N ARG A 142 19.99 -5.89 -34.09
CA ARG A 142 21.06 -4.90 -34.25
C ARG A 142 22.43 -5.54 -34.51
N LYS A 143 22.48 -6.84 -34.83
CA LYS A 143 23.71 -7.57 -35.10
C LYS A 143 23.64 -8.25 -36.46
#